data_AF-A0A7K0YSY3-F1
#
_entry.id   AF-A0A7K0YSY3-F1
#
_cell.length_a   1.000
_cell.length_b   1.000
_cell.length_c   1.000
_cell.angle_alpha   90.00
_cell.angle_beta   90.00
_cell.angle_gamma   90.00
#
_symmetry.space_group_name_H-M   'P 1'
#
loop_
_entity.id
_entity.type
_entity.pdbx_description
1 polymer ?
#
loop_
_entity_poly.entity_id
_entity_poly.type
_entity_poly.pdbx_seq_one_letter_code
_entity_poly.pdbx_strand_id
1 'polypeptide(L)'
;MRQYRFGVSFPVTDPGLPALSGVNLSRRALVLGGLALGTTFVLAACATAKQSAPVTGGAGNGAITGDVPERPASFLRTSWSTDPFAEGSYSFLAPSAVGTDARTLLAAPVGPLHFAGEGTSSSAPATTHGALESGRRAAAELANIPGTVLVIGAGFAGLAAARALVDAGRDVIVLEARDRTGGRAHTVPFGGAVADLGPSWIHGVTDNPMVQLATEAGVETIAFDYDNEIGGSAKAMAFFDELTDRALDAGNAEARPLSELLPDRLTVAQQWVLSVEVSGEYGEDPSELAIAALDEGKAIRGGDTLLDKGYGAITDHLADGLDIRLEWVVSEIEYGNGGVTVYSA
;
A
#
# COMPACT_ATOMS: atom_id res chain seq x y z
N MET A 1 24.65 -7.26 13.53
CA MET A 1 23.47 -7.94 12.93
C MET A 1 23.78 -8.18 11.47
N ARG A 2 23.73 -9.43 11.00
CA ARG A 2 23.89 -9.73 9.56
C ARG A 2 22.50 -9.63 8.92
N GLN A 3 22.23 -8.55 8.19
CA GLN A 3 21.07 -8.46 7.31
C GLN A 3 21.37 -9.28 6.05
N TYR A 4 20.50 -10.22 5.71
CA TYR A 4 20.56 -10.93 4.45
C TYR A 4 19.91 -10.03 3.38
N ARG A 5 20.68 -9.68 2.35
CA ARG A 5 20.24 -8.90 1.20
C ARG A 5 19.66 -9.85 0.16
N PHE A 6 18.38 -9.73 -0.19
CA PHE A 6 17.85 -10.29 -1.43
C PHE A 6 17.90 -9.22 -2.52
N GLY A 7 19.08 -9.06 -3.11
CA GLY A 7 19.22 -8.41 -4.40
C GLY A 7 19.03 -9.47 -5.48
N VAL A 8 17.92 -9.42 -6.22
CA VAL A 8 17.79 -10.19 -7.46
C VAL A 8 18.70 -9.52 -8.48
N SER A 9 19.95 -9.98 -8.56
CA SER A 9 20.86 -9.60 -9.64
C SER A 9 20.47 -10.40 -10.89
N PHE A 10 19.94 -9.74 -11.91
CA PHE A 10 19.86 -10.36 -13.24
C PHE A 10 21.27 -10.42 -13.84
N PRO A 11 21.82 -11.62 -14.16
CA PRO A 11 23.03 -11.69 -14.95
C PRO A 11 22.72 -11.24 -16.37
N VAL A 12 23.11 -10.01 -16.72
CA VAL A 12 23.13 -9.57 -18.13
C VAL A 12 24.32 -10.24 -18.80
N THR A 13 24.09 -11.37 -19.45
CA THR A 13 25.00 -11.93 -20.45
C THR A 13 24.21 -12.56 -21.60
N ASP A 14 23.93 -11.77 -22.65
CA ASP A 14 24.08 -12.17 -24.06
C ASP A 14 23.98 -10.92 -24.98
N PRO A 15 24.97 -10.63 -25.86
CA PRO A 15 24.94 -9.48 -26.76
C PRO A 15 24.35 -9.90 -28.11
N GLY A 16 23.09 -9.55 -28.37
CA GLY A 16 22.45 -9.97 -29.62
C GLY A 16 21.12 -9.32 -29.94
N LEU A 17 21.06 -7.98 -30.02
CA LEU A 17 19.95 -7.30 -30.70
C LEU A 17 20.51 -6.26 -31.71
N PRO A 18 20.03 -6.24 -32.96
CA PRO A 18 20.58 -5.41 -34.01
C PRO A 18 20.21 -3.93 -33.81
N ALA A 19 21.18 -3.06 -34.04
CA ALA A 19 21.02 -1.61 -34.03
C ALA A 19 20.05 -1.13 -35.11
N LEU A 20 18.98 -0.46 -34.71
CA LEU A 20 18.20 0.41 -35.60
C LEU A 20 18.73 1.83 -35.46
N SER A 21 19.69 2.16 -36.32
CA SER A 21 20.16 3.51 -36.54
C SER A 21 19.15 4.32 -37.35
N GLY A 22 18.83 5.52 -36.85
CA GLY A 22 18.60 6.68 -37.71
C GLY A 22 17.20 7.25 -37.69
N VAL A 23 16.94 8.21 -36.80
CA VAL A 23 16.46 9.55 -37.17
C VAL A 23 17.02 10.54 -36.15
N ASN A 24 17.83 11.49 -36.63
CA ASN A 24 18.32 12.64 -35.87
C ASN A 24 17.23 13.71 -35.90
N LEU A 25 16.63 14.07 -34.76
CA LEU A 25 15.82 15.28 -34.64
C LEU A 25 16.41 16.18 -33.55
N SER A 26 17.05 17.25 -34.01
CA SER A 26 17.71 18.26 -33.19
C SER A 26 16.70 19.09 -32.40
N ARG A 27 17.09 19.45 -31.17
CA ARG A 27 16.44 20.43 -30.30
C ARG A 27 16.32 21.81 -30.99
N ARG A 28 15.24 22.07 -31.74
CA ARG A 28 14.70 23.40 -32.11
C ARG A 28 13.50 23.23 -33.05
N ALA A 29 12.43 23.99 -32.79
CA ALA A 29 11.07 23.97 -33.37
C ALA A 29 10.14 22.94 -32.68
N LEU A 30 9.04 23.32 -32.03
CA LEU A 30 7.99 24.23 -32.51
C LEU A 30 7.29 24.93 -31.32
N VAL A 31 7.23 26.26 -31.35
CA VAL A 31 6.37 27.10 -30.51
C VAL A 31 5.42 27.86 -31.45
N LEU A 32 4.17 28.00 -31.00
CA LEU A 32 3.02 28.73 -31.56
C LEU A 32 2.26 28.03 -32.71
N GLY A 33 0.97 27.75 -32.62
CA GLY A 33 0.00 28.12 -31.59
C GLY A 33 -1.40 27.55 -31.87
N GLY A 34 -2.25 27.58 -30.84
CA GLY A 34 -3.65 27.18 -30.90
C GLY A 34 -4.26 27.20 -29.51
N LEU A 35 -4.66 28.40 -29.06
CA LEU A 35 -5.31 28.68 -27.79
C LEU A 35 -6.66 27.95 -27.62
N ALA A 36 -7.02 27.79 -26.33
CA ALA A 36 -8.36 27.66 -25.74
C ALA A 36 -8.88 26.22 -25.50
N LEU A 37 -8.61 25.71 -24.29
CA LEU A 37 -9.60 25.63 -23.19
C LEU A 37 -8.81 25.41 -21.90
N GLY A 38 -8.79 26.43 -21.05
CA GLY A 38 -8.11 26.39 -19.76
C GLY A 38 -8.85 25.49 -18.79
N THR A 39 -8.22 24.38 -18.43
CA THR A 39 -8.44 23.76 -17.12
C THR A 39 -7.32 24.26 -16.22
N THR A 40 -7.70 25.14 -15.32
CA THR A 40 -6.88 25.59 -14.20
C THR A 40 -6.40 24.37 -13.43
N PHE A 41 -5.10 24.06 -13.50
CA PHE A 41 -4.47 23.25 -12.47
C PHE A 41 -4.55 24.07 -11.17
N VAL A 42 -5.50 23.70 -10.31
CA VAL A 42 -5.49 24.16 -8.94
C VAL A 42 -4.31 23.43 -8.29
N LEU A 43 -3.30 24.21 -7.88
CA LEU A 43 -2.31 23.78 -6.91
C LEU A 43 -3.06 23.20 -5.71
N ALA A 44 -3.01 21.89 -5.54
CA ALA A 44 -3.28 21.28 -4.25
C ALA A 44 -2.03 21.53 -3.40
N ALA A 45 -1.93 22.74 -2.86
CA ALA A 45 -1.11 22.95 -1.68
C ALA A 45 -1.62 21.97 -0.62
N CYS A 46 -0.72 21.18 -0.03
CA CYS A 46 -0.89 20.59 1.28
C CYS A 46 -0.97 21.72 2.32
N ALA A 47 -2.10 22.42 2.27
CA ALA A 47 -2.61 23.38 3.23
C ALA A 47 -4.13 23.45 3.01
N THR A 48 -4.78 22.29 2.87
CA THR A 48 -6.23 22.23 3.02
C THR A 48 -6.52 22.47 4.49
N ALA A 49 -6.97 23.70 4.78
CA ALA A 49 -7.72 23.97 6.00
C ALA A 49 -8.68 22.81 6.24
N LYS A 50 -8.55 22.17 7.41
CA LYS A 50 -9.45 21.15 7.94
C LYS A 50 -10.88 21.68 7.90
N GLN A 51 -11.60 21.43 6.80
CA GLN A 51 -13.06 21.58 6.77
C GLN A 51 -13.64 20.20 7.00
N SER A 52 -13.80 19.88 8.28
CA SER A 52 -14.60 18.77 8.78
C SER A 52 -16.02 18.89 8.20
N ALA A 53 -16.44 17.88 7.45
CA ALA A 53 -17.84 17.70 7.10
C ALA A 53 -18.69 17.52 8.37
N PRO A 54 -19.98 17.88 8.38
CA PRO A 54 -20.82 17.74 9.57
C PRO A 54 -20.99 16.25 9.91
N VAL A 55 -20.52 15.86 11.09
CA VAL A 55 -20.72 14.54 11.67
C VAL A 55 -22.22 14.32 11.88
N THR A 56 -22.81 13.39 11.14
CA THR A 56 -24.20 12.92 11.38
C THR A 56 -24.17 11.46 11.78
N GLY A 57 -23.87 11.22 13.06
CA GLY A 57 -23.91 9.91 13.69
C GLY A 57 -23.89 10.09 15.20
N GLY A 58 -25.03 9.89 15.85
CA GLY A 58 -25.15 9.97 17.30
C GLY A 58 -25.09 8.58 17.92
N ALA A 59 -24.12 8.36 18.81
CA ALA A 59 -24.27 7.71 20.12
C ALA A 59 -22.89 7.61 20.80
N GLY A 60 -22.72 8.32 21.93
CA GLY A 60 -21.74 7.94 22.95
C GLY A 60 -20.36 8.60 22.89
N ASN A 61 -20.28 9.94 22.84
CA ASN A 61 -19.05 10.64 23.26
C ASN A 61 -18.89 10.53 24.79
N GLY A 62 -18.62 9.33 25.30
CA GLY A 62 -17.91 9.19 26.55
C GLY A 62 -16.48 9.64 26.29
N ALA A 63 -16.22 10.94 26.36
CA ALA A 63 -14.84 11.43 26.35
C ALA A 63 -14.08 10.62 27.40
N ILE A 64 -12.98 9.99 27.01
CA ILE A 64 -12.05 9.41 27.99
C ILE A 64 -11.44 10.62 28.70
N THR A 65 -12.07 11.05 29.80
CA THR A 65 -11.67 12.23 30.59
C THR A 65 -10.61 11.89 31.64
N GLY A 66 -9.72 10.94 31.33
CA GLY A 66 -8.62 10.55 32.21
C GLY A 66 -7.30 11.09 31.69
N ASP A 67 -6.40 11.45 32.60
CA ASP A 67 -5.01 11.73 32.22
C ASP A 67 -4.44 10.50 31.48
N VAL A 68 -3.87 10.71 30.29
CA VAL A 68 -3.12 9.66 29.59
C VAL A 68 -1.94 9.27 30.49
N PRO A 69 -1.83 8.01 30.92
CA PRO A 69 -0.77 7.61 31.83
C PRO A 69 0.61 7.93 31.22
N GLU A 70 1.51 8.54 32.00
CA GLU A 70 2.86 8.88 31.54
C GLU A 70 3.67 7.66 31.05
N ARG A 71 3.29 6.45 31.50
CA ARG A 71 3.93 5.20 31.09
C ARG A 71 2.86 4.14 30.80
N PRO A 72 2.89 3.49 29.62
CA PRO A 72 1.99 2.37 29.36
C PRO A 72 2.34 1.20 30.29
N ALA A 73 1.32 0.51 30.81
CA ALA A 73 1.52 -0.69 31.62
C ALA A 73 2.13 -1.85 30.80
N SER A 74 1.82 -1.89 29.51
CA SER A 74 2.32 -2.85 28.53
C SER A 74 2.09 -2.32 27.12
N PHE A 75 2.81 -2.84 26.13
CA PHE A 75 2.55 -2.59 24.71
C PHE A 75 2.52 -3.91 23.95
N LEU A 76 1.70 -3.95 22.90
CA LEU A 76 1.70 -5.00 21.90
C LEU A 76 2.20 -4.38 20.59
N ARG A 77 3.18 -5.02 19.95
CA ARG A 77 3.78 -4.50 18.71
C ARG A 77 3.89 -5.63 17.70
N THR A 78 3.35 -5.39 16.51
CA THR A 78 3.54 -6.27 15.37
C THR A 78 4.91 -6.07 14.75
N SER A 79 5.51 -7.15 14.23
CA SER A 79 6.79 -7.10 13.55
C SER A 79 6.72 -7.94 12.28
N TRP A 80 6.16 -7.36 11.20
CA TRP A 80 5.98 -8.05 9.91
C TRP A 80 7.32 -8.48 9.29
N SER A 81 8.41 -7.75 9.54
CA SER A 81 9.74 -8.07 9.03
C SER A 81 10.32 -9.38 9.58
N THR A 82 9.77 -9.88 10.68
CA THR A 82 10.16 -11.16 11.30
C THR A 82 9.03 -12.19 11.27
N ASP A 83 7.88 -11.86 10.69
CA ASP A 83 6.79 -12.81 10.44
C ASP A 83 7.20 -13.69 9.24
N PRO A 84 7.28 -15.03 9.40
CA PRO A 84 7.77 -15.95 8.36
C PRO A 84 6.89 -15.99 7.10
N PHE A 85 5.69 -15.44 7.15
CA PHE A 85 4.75 -15.41 6.03
C PHE A 85 4.41 -13.98 5.60
N ALA A 86 5.14 -12.97 6.09
CA ALA A 86 5.06 -11.59 5.60
C ALA A 86 6.43 -11.06 5.18
N GLU A 87 7.48 -11.37 5.93
CA GLU A 87 8.91 -11.10 5.66
C GLU A 87 9.27 -9.64 5.28
N GLY A 88 8.39 -8.67 5.53
CA GLY A 88 8.55 -7.31 5.01
C GLY A 88 7.75 -6.25 5.77
N SER A 89 7.52 -5.12 5.12
CA SER A 89 6.74 -3.98 5.64
C SER A 89 5.77 -3.47 4.58
N TYR A 90 5.26 -2.24 4.70
CA TYR A 90 4.70 -1.49 3.58
C TYR A 90 5.63 -1.57 2.37
N SER A 91 5.07 -1.72 1.17
CA SER A 91 5.89 -1.67 -0.02
C SER A 91 6.23 -0.22 -0.35
N PHE A 92 7.48 0.05 -0.70
CA PHE A 92 7.96 1.38 -1.01
C PHE A 92 8.69 1.38 -2.36
N LEU A 93 8.85 2.57 -2.94
CA LEU A 93 9.63 2.75 -4.15
C LEU A 93 11.11 2.92 -3.80
N ALA A 94 11.94 1.93 -4.14
CA ALA A 94 13.38 2.00 -3.96
C ALA A 94 14.07 2.76 -5.12
N PRO A 95 15.20 3.45 -4.86
CA PRO A 95 16.05 4.04 -5.89
C PRO A 95 16.51 2.97 -6.87
N SER A 96 15.94 2.96 -8.08
CA SER A 96 16.21 1.90 -9.06
C SER A 96 16.08 2.41 -10.48
N ALA A 97 16.80 1.78 -11.41
CA ALA A 97 16.80 2.17 -12.83
C ALA A 97 15.41 2.05 -13.50
N VAL A 98 14.51 1.26 -12.92
CA VAL A 98 13.13 1.12 -13.41
C VAL A 98 12.20 2.20 -12.84
N GLY A 99 12.63 2.91 -11.79
CA GLY A 99 11.87 4.01 -11.19
C GLY A 99 10.41 3.63 -10.92
N THR A 100 9.50 4.55 -11.22
CA THR A 100 8.06 4.38 -11.01
C THR A 100 7.41 3.27 -11.84
N ASP A 101 8.10 2.72 -12.86
CA ASP A 101 7.62 1.54 -13.60
C ASP A 101 7.72 0.25 -12.79
N ALA A 102 8.43 0.25 -11.64
CA ALA A 102 8.61 -0.91 -10.77
C ALA A 102 7.29 -1.63 -10.44
N ARG A 103 6.23 -0.88 -10.10
CA ARG A 103 4.90 -1.43 -9.77
C ARG A 103 4.29 -2.17 -10.96
N THR A 104 4.39 -1.58 -12.16
CA THR A 104 3.88 -2.16 -13.42
C THR A 104 4.63 -3.44 -13.77
N LEU A 105 5.96 -3.44 -13.61
CA LEU A 105 6.79 -4.62 -13.84
C LEU A 105 6.46 -5.75 -12.84
N LEU A 106 6.25 -5.41 -11.56
CA LEU A 106 5.85 -6.37 -10.53
C LEU A 106 4.43 -6.93 -10.77
N ALA A 107 3.54 -6.16 -11.39
CA ALA A 107 2.19 -6.58 -11.72
C ALA A 107 2.10 -7.52 -12.93
N ALA A 108 3.15 -7.56 -13.77
CA ALA A 108 3.12 -8.28 -15.04
C ALA A 108 3.02 -9.80 -14.84
N PRO A 109 2.05 -10.48 -15.49
CA PRO A 109 1.93 -11.93 -15.42
C PRO A 109 3.16 -12.67 -15.98
N VAL A 110 3.46 -13.84 -15.42
CA VAL A 110 4.50 -14.75 -15.90
C VAL A 110 3.88 -16.11 -16.20
N GLY A 111 3.62 -16.38 -17.48
CA GLY A 111 2.91 -17.59 -17.89
C GLY A 111 1.50 -17.61 -17.28
N PRO A 112 1.11 -18.65 -16.52
CA PRO A 112 -0.17 -18.72 -15.82
C PRO A 112 -0.17 -18.03 -14.45
N LEU A 113 0.95 -17.40 -14.03
CA LEU A 113 1.06 -16.74 -12.74
C LEU A 113 0.68 -15.26 -12.86
N HIS A 114 -0.33 -14.86 -12.09
CA HIS A 114 -0.80 -13.47 -12.02
C HIS A 114 -0.55 -12.92 -10.61
N PHE A 115 0.01 -11.72 -10.52
CA PHE A 115 0.44 -11.13 -9.27
C PHE A 115 -0.54 -10.06 -8.77
N ALA A 116 -0.89 -10.16 -7.50
CA ALA A 116 -1.73 -9.20 -6.78
C ALA A 116 -1.16 -8.93 -5.39
N GLY A 117 -1.39 -7.72 -4.91
CA GLY A 117 -0.80 -7.17 -3.70
C GLY A 117 -0.58 -5.66 -3.87
N GLU A 118 -0.62 -4.91 -2.78
CA GLU A 118 -0.47 -3.44 -2.83
C GLU A 118 0.83 -2.99 -3.52
N GLY A 119 1.91 -3.79 -3.44
CA GLY A 119 3.15 -3.51 -4.13
C GLY A 119 3.11 -3.60 -5.67
N THR A 120 1.99 -4.06 -6.22
CA THR A 120 1.70 -4.10 -7.66
C THR A 120 0.76 -2.97 -8.10
N SER A 121 0.33 -2.09 -7.17
CA SER A 121 -0.56 -0.97 -7.43
C SER A 121 0.24 0.32 -7.63
N SER A 122 0.14 0.94 -8.80
CA SER A 122 0.73 2.27 -9.05
C SER A 122 -0.16 3.42 -8.56
N SER A 123 -1.46 3.18 -8.39
CA SER A 123 -2.41 4.20 -7.94
C SER A 123 -2.56 4.26 -6.43
N ALA A 124 -2.26 3.17 -5.73
CA ALA A 124 -2.51 3.04 -4.29
C ALA A 124 -1.52 2.05 -3.62
N PRO A 125 -0.20 2.21 -3.79
CA PRO A 125 0.79 1.38 -3.11
C PRO A 125 0.68 1.53 -1.59
N ALA A 126 1.19 0.56 -0.83
CA ALA A 126 1.19 0.52 0.63
C ALA A 126 -0.20 0.51 1.30
N THR A 127 -1.29 0.42 0.54
CA THR A 127 -2.66 0.53 1.08
C THR A 127 -3.49 -0.76 0.98
N THR A 128 -4.50 -0.88 1.84
CA THR A 128 -5.49 -1.98 1.79
C THR A 128 -6.36 -1.93 0.54
N HIS A 129 -6.76 -0.74 0.08
CA HIS A 129 -7.53 -0.59 -1.15
C HIS A 129 -6.68 -0.89 -2.40
N GLY A 130 -5.38 -0.55 -2.41
CA GLY A 130 -4.49 -0.99 -3.48
C GLY A 130 -4.34 -2.50 -3.55
N ALA A 131 -4.28 -3.18 -2.40
CA ALA A 131 -4.32 -4.64 -2.36
C ALA A 131 -5.64 -5.18 -2.92
N LEU A 132 -6.78 -4.64 -2.48
CA LEU A 132 -8.12 -5.00 -2.97
C LEU A 132 -8.24 -4.85 -4.50
N GLU A 133 -7.87 -3.69 -5.03
CA GLU A 133 -7.94 -3.36 -6.45
C GLU A 133 -7.01 -4.23 -7.29
N SER A 134 -5.78 -4.48 -6.81
CA SER A 134 -4.85 -5.38 -7.50
C SER A 134 -5.36 -6.82 -7.57
N GLY A 135 -6.07 -7.29 -6.53
CA GLY A 135 -6.74 -8.60 -6.54
C GLY A 135 -7.84 -8.68 -7.59
N ARG A 136 -8.70 -7.66 -7.65
CA ARG A 136 -9.74 -7.55 -8.70
C ARG A 136 -9.14 -7.47 -10.11
N ARG A 137 -8.02 -6.76 -10.28
CA ARG A 137 -7.27 -6.71 -11.54
C ARG A 137 -6.78 -8.10 -11.96
N ALA A 138 -6.09 -8.82 -11.08
CA ALA A 138 -5.60 -10.17 -11.38
C ALA A 138 -6.75 -11.14 -11.71
N ALA A 139 -7.89 -11.04 -11.02
CA ALA A 139 -9.10 -11.79 -11.36
C ALA A 139 -9.61 -11.46 -12.78
N ALA A 140 -9.61 -10.18 -13.17
CA ALA A 140 -10.04 -9.77 -14.51
C ALA A 140 -9.11 -10.29 -15.62
N GLU A 141 -7.80 -10.34 -15.37
CA GLU A 141 -6.82 -10.95 -16.29
C GLU A 141 -7.08 -12.44 -16.52
N LEU A 142 -7.61 -13.13 -15.50
CA LEU A 142 -7.96 -14.56 -15.52
C LEU A 142 -9.39 -14.86 -16.01
N ALA A 143 -10.23 -13.85 -16.24
CA ALA A 143 -11.67 -14.04 -16.46
C ALA A 143 -12.03 -15.00 -17.61
N ASN A 144 -11.18 -15.05 -18.65
CA ASN A 144 -11.39 -15.88 -19.84
C ASN A 144 -10.43 -17.07 -19.94
N ILE A 145 -9.60 -17.31 -18.93
CA ILE A 145 -8.66 -18.43 -18.91
C ILE A 145 -9.38 -19.63 -18.29
N PRO A 146 -9.55 -20.76 -19.01
CA PRO A 146 -10.29 -21.92 -18.51
C PRO A 146 -9.55 -22.68 -17.40
N GLY A 147 -10.30 -23.44 -16.60
CA GLY A 147 -9.77 -24.28 -15.52
C GLY A 147 -10.03 -23.73 -14.12
N THR A 148 -9.56 -24.46 -13.11
CA THR A 148 -9.60 -24.04 -11.70
C THR A 148 -8.51 -23.01 -11.43
N VAL A 149 -8.81 -21.98 -10.64
CA VAL A 149 -7.84 -20.98 -10.20
C VAL A 149 -7.41 -21.28 -8.77
N LEU A 150 -6.10 -21.32 -8.55
CA LEU A 150 -5.53 -21.34 -7.20
C LEU A 150 -5.13 -19.91 -6.82
N VAL A 151 -5.61 -19.44 -5.67
CA VAL A 151 -5.19 -18.17 -5.07
C VAL A 151 -4.29 -18.49 -3.88
N ILE A 152 -3.08 -17.95 -3.88
CA ILE A 152 -2.10 -18.19 -2.81
C ILE A 152 -2.05 -16.94 -1.92
N GLY A 153 -2.47 -17.09 -0.66
CA GLY A 153 -2.61 -16.05 0.35
C GLY A 153 -4.06 -15.55 0.48
N ALA A 154 -4.59 -15.57 1.71
CA ALA A 154 -5.92 -15.07 2.07
C ALA A 154 -5.87 -13.69 2.75
N GLY A 155 -4.97 -12.82 2.30
CA GLY A 155 -5.01 -11.38 2.60
C GLY A 155 -5.97 -10.61 1.69
N PHE A 156 -6.05 -9.29 1.82
CA PHE A 156 -6.95 -8.44 1.01
C PHE A 156 -6.89 -8.72 -0.49
N ALA A 157 -5.69 -8.79 -1.08
CA ALA A 157 -5.54 -9.02 -2.51
C ALA A 157 -6.07 -10.40 -2.94
N GLY A 158 -5.70 -11.46 -2.21
CA GLY A 158 -6.15 -12.81 -2.52
C GLY A 158 -7.65 -13.00 -2.31
N LEU A 159 -8.19 -12.51 -1.19
CA LEU A 159 -9.63 -12.56 -0.92
C LEU A 159 -10.44 -11.79 -1.96
N ALA A 160 -9.96 -10.62 -2.39
CA ALA A 160 -10.59 -9.84 -3.45
C ALA A 160 -10.57 -10.55 -4.80
N ALA A 161 -9.43 -11.17 -5.16
CA ALA A 161 -9.30 -11.96 -6.37
C ALA A 161 -10.24 -13.17 -6.36
N ALA A 162 -10.24 -13.92 -5.26
CA ALA A 162 -11.06 -15.11 -5.08
C ALA A 162 -12.55 -14.77 -5.14
N ARG A 163 -12.99 -13.72 -4.43
CA ARG A 163 -14.37 -13.23 -4.49
C ARG A 163 -14.78 -12.88 -5.92
N ALA A 164 -14.01 -12.05 -6.61
CA ALA A 164 -14.32 -11.62 -7.96
C ALA A 164 -14.41 -12.79 -8.96
N LEU A 165 -13.55 -13.81 -8.81
CA LEU A 165 -13.58 -15.01 -9.63
C LEU A 165 -14.78 -15.92 -9.31
N VAL A 166 -15.11 -16.11 -8.03
CA VAL A 166 -16.29 -16.88 -7.60
C VAL A 166 -17.59 -16.21 -8.06
N ASP A 167 -17.69 -14.89 -7.94
CA ASP A 167 -18.84 -14.11 -8.42
C ASP A 167 -19.00 -14.21 -9.95
N ALA A 168 -17.89 -14.42 -10.67
CA ALA A 168 -17.87 -14.72 -12.10
C ALA A 168 -18.15 -16.20 -12.43
N GLY A 169 -18.47 -17.04 -11.44
CA GLY A 169 -18.79 -18.46 -11.61
C GLY A 169 -17.59 -19.35 -11.89
N ARG A 170 -16.38 -18.94 -11.49
CA ARG A 170 -15.14 -19.72 -11.66
C ARG A 170 -14.94 -20.66 -10.46
N ASP A 171 -14.30 -21.80 -10.70
CA ASP A 171 -13.85 -22.69 -9.63
C ASP A 171 -12.55 -22.14 -9.01
N VAL A 172 -12.58 -21.83 -7.72
CA VAL A 172 -11.47 -21.20 -7.00
C VAL A 172 -11.17 -21.94 -5.71
N ILE A 173 -9.89 -22.14 -5.43
CA ILE A 173 -9.39 -22.62 -4.12
C ILE A 173 -8.37 -21.58 -3.63
N VAL A 174 -8.54 -21.13 -2.39
CA VAL A 174 -7.58 -20.24 -1.72
C VAL A 174 -6.71 -21.07 -0.77
N LEU A 175 -5.40 -20.93 -0.87
CA LEU A 175 -4.41 -21.56 0.02
C LEU A 175 -3.79 -20.49 0.91
N GLU A 176 -3.92 -20.60 2.22
CA GLU A 176 -3.32 -19.66 3.19
C GLU A 176 -2.37 -20.41 4.12
N ALA A 177 -1.19 -19.82 4.30
CA ALA A 177 -0.13 -20.41 5.13
C ALA A 177 -0.49 -20.39 6.62
N ARG A 178 -1.20 -19.36 7.08
CA ARG A 178 -1.62 -19.20 8.48
C ARG A 178 -2.85 -20.04 8.81
N ASP A 179 -3.11 -20.14 10.11
CA ASP A 179 -4.34 -20.67 10.71
C ASP A 179 -5.51 -19.66 10.67
N ARG A 180 -5.36 -18.55 9.94
CA ARG A 180 -6.35 -17.47 9.82
C ARG A 180 -6.25 -16.75 8.48
N THR A 181 -7.34 -16.13 8.07
CA THR A 181 -7.38 -15.17 6.96
C THR A 181 -6.87 -13.78 7.39
N GLY A 182 -6.85 -12.85 6.44
CA GLY A 182 -6.58 -11.42 6.65
C GLY A 182 -5.13 -11.01 6.38
N GLY A 183 -4.18 -11.95 6.44
CA GLY A 183 -2.76 -11.67 6.22
C GLY A 183 -2.24 -10.62 7.21
N ARG A 184 -1.77 -9.48 6.69
CA ARG A 184 -1.33 -8.32 7.50
C ARG A 184 -2.47 -7.57 8.20
N ALA A 185 -3.71 -7.70 7.73
CA ALA A 185 -4.89 -7.25 8.46
C ALA A 185 -5.21 -8.27 9.55
N HIS A 186 -4.95 -7.89 10.81
CA HIS A 186 -5.15 -8.77 11.94
C HIS A 186 -5.73 -8.02 13.13
N THR A 187 -7.02 -8.22 13.37
CA THR A 187 -7.73 -7.67 14.52
C THR A 187 -7.69 -8.66 15.67
N VAL A 188 -7.45 -8.18 16.90
CA VAL A 188 -7.44 -8.99 18.12
C VAL A 188 -8.30 -8.36 19.22
N PRO A 189 -8.90 -9.15 20.12
CA PRO A 189 -9.55 -8.62 21.31
C PRO A 189 -8.53 -7.86 22.20
N PHE A 190 -8.89 -6.67 22.65
CA PHE A 190 -8.04 -5.85 23.52
C PHE A 190 -8.87 -4.95 24.44
N GLY A 191 -8.70 -5.09 25.76
CA GLY A 191 -9.28 -4.16 26.74
C GLY A 191 -10.81 -4.07 26.74
N GLY A 192 -11.53 -5.11 26.31
CA GLY A 192 -13.00 -5.08 26.15
C GLY A 192 -13.48 -4.50 24.81
N ALA A 193 -12.56 -4.14 23.94
CA ALA A 193 -12.78 -3.75 22.55
C ALA A 193 -11.92 -4.64 21.63
N VAL A 194 -11.62 -4.16 20.43
CA VAL A 194 -10.65 -4.75 19.51
C VAL A 194 -9.50 -3.80 19.23
N ALA A 195 -8.37 -4.36 18.81
CA ALA A 195 -7.21 -3.62 18.32
C ALA A 195 -6.74 -4.23 17.01
N ASP A 196 -6.41 -3.38 16.04
CA ASP A 196 -5.75 -3.81 14.81
C ASP A 196 -4.23 -3.89 15.04
N LEU A 197 -3.67 -5.05 14.74
CA LEU A 197 -2.23 -5.33 14.74
C LEU A 197 -1.60 -5.05 13.36
N GLY A 198 -2.29 -4.30 12.52
CA GLY A 198 -1.88 -3.93 11.17
C GLY A 198 -2.61 -2.66 10.71
N PRO A 199 -3.21 -2.64 9.50
CA PRO A 199 -3.99 -1.49 9.06
C PRO A 199 -5.10 -1.19 10.08
N SER A 200 -5.25 0.10 10.43
CA SER A 200 -6.21 0.55 11.46
C SER A 200 -7.06 1.74 11.00
N TRP A 201 -6.59 2.52 10.02
CA TRP A 201 -7.31 3.65 9.43
C TRP A 201 -7.76 3.37 8.00
N ILE A 202 -8.89 3.93 7.61
CA ILE A 202 -9.19 4.24 6.21
C ILE A 202 -8.80 5.70 5.98
N HIS A 203 -7.77 5.91 5.17
CA HIS A 203 -7.32 7.25 4.78
C HIS A 203 -8.12 7.76 3.58
N GLY A 204 -8.75 8.92 3.73
CA GLY A 204 -9.67 9.48 2.74
C GLY A 204 -10.93 8.64 2.55
N VAL A 205 -12.09 9.14 2.98
CA VAL A 205 -13.36 8.40 2.86
C VAL A 205 -14.14 8.63 1.57
N THR A 206 -13.79 9.65 0.78
CA THR A 206 -14.54 9.98 -0.45
C THR A 206 -14.23 8.97 -1.54
N ASP A 207 -15.23 8.19 -1.96
CA ASP A 207 -15.13 7.16 -3.00
C ASP A 207 -14.10 6.05 -2.69
N ASN A 208 -13.68 5.91 -1.43
CA ASN A 208 -12.77 4.85 -1.02
C ASN A 208 -13.52 3.52 -0.91
N PRO A 209 -13.12 2.46 -1.65
CA PRO A 209 -13.84 1.20 -1.65
C PRO A 209 -13.85 0.51 -0.28
N MET A 210 -12.92 0.85 0.62
CA MET A 210 -12.91 0.31 1.98
C MET A 210 -14.10 0.78 2.81
N VAL A 211 -14.64 1.97 2.55
CA VAL A 211 -15.82 2.48 3.28
C VAL A 211 -17.07 1.68 2.93
N GLN A 212 -17.23 1.35 1.65
CA GLN A 212 -18.32 0.49 1.19
C GLN A 212 -18.20 -0.91 1.80
N LEU A 213 -17.00 -1.51 1.73
CA LEU A 213 -16.77 -2.84 2.29
C LEU A 213 -16.94 -2.88 3.81
N ALA A 214 -16.55 -1.83 4.54
CA ALA A 214 -16.82 -1.70 5.96
C ALA A 214 -18.34 -1.74 6.22
N THR A 215 -19.11 -0.98 5.43
CA THR A 215 -20.58 -0.96 5.54
C THR A 215 -21.19 -2.36 5.28
N GLU A 216 -20.74 -3.04 4.22
CA GLU A 216 -21.19 -4.39 3.86
C GLU A 216 -20.82 -5.44 4.92
N ALA A 217 -19.67 -5.28 5.57
CA ALA A 217 -19.23 -6.09 6.71
C ALA A 217 -19.93 -5.72 8.04
N GLY A 218 -20.80 -4.70 8.05
CA GLY A 218 -21.47 -4.22 9.25
C GLY A 218 -20.51 -3.55 10.25
N VAL A 219 -19.44 -2.93 9.76
CA VAL A 219 -18.44 -2.17 10.53
C VAL A 219 -18.80 -0.69 10.49
N GLU A 220 -18.81 -0.05 11.65
CA GLU A 220 -19.04 1.39 11.77
C GLU A 220 -17.72 2.15 11.67
N THR A 221 -17.73 3.25 10.91
CA THR A 221 -16.60 4.14 10.73
C THR A 221 -16.65 5.29 11.73
N ILE A 222 -15.60 5.47 12.54
CA ILE A 222 -15.46 6.55 13.52
C ILE A 222 -14.46 7.57 13.00
N ALA A 223 -14.93 8.79 12.68
CA ALA A 223 -14.07 9.87 12.19
C ALA A 223 -12.90 10.12 13.15
N PHE A 224 -11.68 10.18 12.60
CA PHE A 224 -10.48 10.43 13.38
C PHE A 224 -10.12 11.92 13.36
N ASP A 225 -9.96 12.49 14.55
CA ASP A 225 -9.63 13.90 14.74
C ASP A 225 -8.16 14.08 15.13
N TYR A 226 -7.38 14.61 14.18
CA TYR A 226 -5.97 14.94 14.34
C TYR A 226 -5.73 16.23 15.17
N ASP A 227 -6.76 17.00 15.56
CA ASP A 227 -6.58 18.24 16.33
C ASP A 227 -6.13 18.02 17.80
N ASN A 228 -6.08 16.77 18.26
CA ASN A 228 -5.64 16.40 19.61
C ASN A 228 -4.28 15.68 19.65
N GLU A 229 -3.47 15.78 18.60
CA GLU A 229 -2.13 15.20 18.59
C GLU A 229 -1.21 15.85 19.63
N ILE A 230 -0.57 15.01 20.44
CA ILE A 230 0.44 15.44 21.41
C ILE A 230 1.82 15.18 20.81
N GLY A 231 2.60 16.24 20.55
CA GLY A 231 4.04 16.13 20.28
C GLY A 231 4.57 16.75 18.99
N GLY A 232 3.76 17.43 18.18
CA GLY A 232 4.20 18.06 16.93
C GLY A 232 5.06 19.32 17.11
N SER A 233 6.20 19.40 16.41
CA SER A 233 7.00 20.63 16.29
C SER A 233 6.67 21.34 14.97
N ALA A 234 6.08 22.53 15.03
CA ALA A 234 5.76 23.33 13.83
C ALA A 234 6.97 23.58 12.92
N LYS A 235 8.17 23.71 13.50
CA LYS A 235 9.42 23.83 12.73
C LYS A 235 9.83 22.54 12.05
N ALA A 236 9.51 21.40 12.65
CA ALA A 236 9.80 20.09 12.06
C ALA A 236 8.84 19.83 10.89
N MET A 237 7.56 20.16 11.03
CA MET A 237 6.59 20.09 9.94
C MET A 237 6.97 20.99 8.77
N ALA A 238 7.34 22.25 9.03
CA ALA A 238 7.79 23.15 7.96
C ALA A 238 9.02 22.62 7.18
N PHE A 239 9.90 21.85 7.85
CA PHE A 239 11.01 21.18 7.18
C PHE A 239 10.53 20.02 6.30
N PHE A 240 9.55 19.25 6.75
CA PHE A 240 8.98 18.15 5.97
C PHE A 240 8.22 18.67 4.74
N ASP A 241 7.47 19.77 4.89
CA ASP A 241 6.82 20.45 3.77
C ASP A 241 7.86 20.88 2.72
N GLU A 242 8.95 21.53 3.14
CA GLU A 242 10.03 21.93 2.24
C GLU A 242 10.71 20.71 1.56
N LEU A 243 10.90 19.61 2.28
CA LEU A 243 11.46 18.38 1.72
C LEU A 243 10.55 17.80 0.63
N THR A 244 9.24 17.78 0.88
CA THR A 244 8.23 17.31 -0.07
C THR A 244 8.19 18.19 -1.31
N ASP A 245 8.17 19.51 -1.16
CA ASP A 245 8.23 20.45 -2.29
C ASP A 245 9.48 20.22 -3.15
N ARG A 246 10.64 20.01 -2.51
CA ARG A 246 11.90 19.72 -3.22
C ARG A 246 11.88 18.36 -3.93
N ALA A 247 11.20 17.37 -3.37
CA ALA A 247 11.04 16.07 -4.00
C ALA A 247 10.15 16.17 -5.25
N LEU A 248 9.05 16.91 -5.16
CA LEU A 248 8.17 17.21 -6.29
C LEU A 248 8.91 17.97 -7.41
N ASP A 249 9.72 18.97 -7.04
CA ASP A 249 10.54 19.74 -7.99
C ASP A 249 11.62 18.89 -8.67
N ALA A 250 12.18 17.90 -7.97
CA ALA A 250 13.15 16.97 -8.54
C ALA A 250 12.50 16.00 -9.56
N GLY A 251 11.21 15.72 -9.41
CA GLY A 251 10.42 14.89 -10.28
C GLY A 251 10.72 13.39 -10.18
N ASN A 252 9.90 12.58 -10.87
CA ASN A 252 9.84 11.14 -10.65
C ASN A 252 10.73 10.29 -11.57
N ALA A 253 11.57 10.94 -12.39
CA ALA A 253 12.36 10.27 -13.43
C ALA A 253 13.73 9.77 -12.95
N GLU A 254 14.25 10.27 -11.83
CA GLU A 254 15.59 9.94 -11.37
C GLU A 254 15.55 8.90 -10.24
N ALA A 255 16.32 7.82 -10.41
CA ALA A 255 16.51 6.71 -9.47
C ALA A 255 17.35 7.10 -8.24
N ARG A 256 17.01 8.21 -7.58
CA ARG A 256 17.82 8.84 -6.54
C ARG A 256 17.20 8.66 -5.16
N PRO A 257 18.01 8.44 -4.11
CA PRO A 257 17.52 8.32 -2.75
C PRO A 257 17.09 9.68 -2.18
N LEU A 258 16.05 9.66 -1.36
CA LEU A 258 15.51 10.82 -0.66
C LEU A 258 16.57 11.49 0.22
N SER A 259 17.52 10.72 0.76
CA SER A 259 18.64 11.22 1.54
C SER A 259 19.48 12.28 0.83
N GLU A 260 19.52 12.31 -0.51
CA GLU A 260 20.23 13.36 -1.26
C GLU A 260 19.60 14.75 -1.12
N LEU A 261 18.32 14.82 -0.72
CA LEU A 261 17.66 16.08 -0.44
C LEU A 261 17.84 16.51 1.03
N LEU A 262 18.42 15.67 1.89
CA LEU A 262 18.61 16.01 3.28
C LEU A 262 19.88 16.86 3.49
N PRO A 263 19.89 17.77 4.49
CA PRO A 263 21.12 18.46 4.87
C PRO A 263 22.13 17.49 5.50
N ASP A 264 23.43 17.79 5.38
CA ASP A 264 24.52 16.99 5.96
C ASP A 264 24.37 16.74 7.47
N ARG A 265 23.69 17.64 8.18
CA ARG A 265 23.41 17.55 9.62
C ARG A 265 21.96 17.90 9.91
N LEU A 266 21.25 16.92 10.47
CA LEU A 266 19.88 17.06 10.94
C LEU A 266 19.87 17.51 12.42
N THR A 267 19.03 18.49 12.72
CA THR A 267 18.65 18.81 14.11
C THR A 267 17.78 17.69 14.71
N VAL A 268 17.63 17.66 16.04
CA VAL A 268 16.75 16.69 16.72
C VAL A 268 15.32 16.76 16.20
N ALA A 269 14.81 17.97 15.93
CA ALA A 269 13.46 18.16 15.39
C ALA A 269 13.32 17.57 13.98
N GLN A 270 14.34 17.73 13.12
CA GLN A 270 14.35 17.16 11.78
C GLN A 270 14.49 15.63 11.78
N GLN A 271 15.31 15.08 12.69
CA GLN A 271 15.41 13.62 12.88
C GLN A 271 14.08 13.03 13.34
N TRP A 272 13.40 13.72 14.26
CA TRP A 272 12.09 13.30 14.75
C TRP A 272 11.04 13.26 13.63
N VAL A 273 10.90 14.33 12.84
CA VAL A 273 9.89 14.35 11.77
C VAL A 273 10.21 13.35 10.65
N LEU A 274 11.48 13.14 10.29
CA LEU A 274 11.84 12.07 9.35
C LEU A 274 11.50 10.68 9.91
N SER A 275 11.67 10.47 11.21
CA SER A 275 11.30 9.20 11.84
C SER A 275 9.79 8.94 11.82
N VAL A 276 8.97 10.00 11.89
CA VAL A 276 7.50 9.88 11.94
C VAL A 276 6.94 9.85 10.51
N GLU A 277 7.19 10.89 9.73
CA GLU A 277 6.56 11.14 8.42
C GLU A 277 7.21 10.36 7.26
N VAL A 278 8.41 9.82 7.46
CA VAL A 278 9.10 9.02 6.42
C VAL A 278 9.29 7.59 6.91
N SER A 279 10.12 7.36 7.92
CA SER A 279 10.40 5.99 8.36
C SER A 279 9.20 5.30 9.01
N GLY A 280 8.28 6.06 9.63
CA GLY A 280 7.03 5.52 10.16
C GLY A 280 6.06 5.12 9.06
N GLU A 281 5.88 5.98 8.06
CA GLU A 281 4.91 5.79 6.97
C GLU A 281 5.37 4.76 5.93
N TYR A 282 6.65 4.78 5.56
CA TYR A 282 7.20 3.90 4.52
C TYR A 282 7.89 2.65 5.09
N GLY A 283 8.18 2.64 6.38
CA GLY A 283 8.87 1.53 7.05
C GLY A 283 10.35 1.38 6.67
N GLU A 284 10.98 2.44 6.16
CA GLU A 284 12.35 2.39 5.61
C GLU A 284 13.15 3.70 5.85
N ASP A 285 14.47 3.66 5.74
CA ASP A 285 15.35 4.83 5.84
C ASP A 285 15.29 5.72 4.57
N PRO A 286 15.38 7.06 4.70
CA PRO A 286 15.48 7.96 3.54
C PRO A 286 16.58 7.63 2.53
N SER A 287 17.64 6.90 2.91
CA SER A 287 18.69 6.47 1.97
C SER A 287 18.27 5.33 1.04
N GLU A 288 17.24 4.57 1.42
CA GLU A 288 16.74 3.42 0.64
C GLU A 288 15.38 3.75 -0.03
N LEU A 289 14.81 4.91 0.27
CA LEU A 289 13.57 5.41 -0.33
C LEU A 289 13.88 6.32 -1.53
N ALA A 290 13.23 6.11 -2.68
CA ALA A 290 13.37 6.99 -3.82
C ALA A 290 12.75 8.36 -3.53
N ILE A 291 13.31 9.44 -4.10
CA ILE A 291 12.69 10.78 -4.05
C ILE A 291 11.23 10.73 -4.54
N ALA A 292 10.99 9.99 -5.61
CA ALA A 292 9.67 9.79 -6.22
C ALA A 292 8.65 9.10 -5.30
N ALA A 293 9.08 8.46 -4.21
CA ALA A 293 8.18 7.78 -3.29
C ALA A 293 7.26 8.75 -2.52
N LEU A 294 7.69 10.00 -2.31
CA LEU A 294 6.88 11.03 -1.64
C LEU A 294 5.69 11.52 -2.49
N ASP A 295 5.69 11.23 -3.79
CA ASP A 295 4.63 11.56 -4.74
C ASP A 295 3.93 10.30 -5.29
N GLU A 296 4.23 9.12 -4.73
CA GLU A 296 3.66 7.87 -5.23
C GLU A 296 2.21 7.68 -4.76
N GLY A 297 1.33 7.27 -5.69
CA GLY A 297 -0.07 6.97 -5.39
C GLY A 297 -1.01 8.17 -5.54
N LYS A 298 -2.27 7.97 -5.14
CA LYS A 298 -3.32 8.98 -5.24
C LYS A 298 -3.89 9.27 -3.86
N ALA A 299 -3.79 10.52 -3.43
CA ALA A 299 -4.49 10.97 -2.23
C ALA A 299 -6.01 10.90 -2.43
N ILE A 300 -6.70 10.26 -1.49
CA ILE A 300 -8.16 10.23 -1.44
C ILE A 300 -8.63 11.30 -0.45
N ARG A 301 -9.64 12.08 -0.85
CA ARG A 301 -10.18 13.17 -0.01
C ARG A 301 -11.15 12.64 1.05
N GLY A 302 -11.53 13.49 2.00
CA GLY A 302 -12.64 13.24 2.92
C GLY A 302 -12.26 13.04 4.38
N GLY A 303 -10.97 13.13 4.71
CA GLY A 303 -10.49 12.83 6.06
C GLY A 303 -10.47 11.33 6.33
N ASP A 304 -10.07 10.98 7.55
CA ASP A 304 -9.70 9.61 7.91
C ASP A 304 -10.63 9.06 8.99
N THR A 305 -10.78 7.73 9.00
CA THR A 305 -11.67 7.06 9.94
C THR A 305 -11.06 5.78 10.49
N LEU A 306 -11.37 5.50 11.76
CA LEU A 306 -11.17 4.22 12.41
C LEU A 306 -12.36 3.30 12.18
N LEU A 307 -12.19 2.02 12.53
CA LEU A 307 -13.19 0.96 12.42
C LEU A 307 -13.52 0.41 13.81
N ASP A 308 -14.79 0.41 14.20
CA ASP A 308 -15.23 -0.06 15.52
C ASP A 308 -14.95 -1.56 15.77
N LYS A 309 -14.91 -2.35 14.69
CA LYS A 309 -14.67 -3.80 14.68
C LYS A 309 -13.34 -4.19 14.04
N GLY A 310 -12.51 -3.21 13.70
CA GLY A 310 -11.21 -3.41 13.05
C GLY A 310 -11.30 -3.95 11.62
N TYR A 311 -10.15 -4.03 10.96
CA TYR A 311 -10.04 -4.46 9.56
C TYR A 311 -10.34 -5.95 9.34
N GLY A 312 -10.17 -6.79 10.36
CA GLY A 312 -10.43 -8.23 10.33
C GLY A 312 -11.86 -8.56 9.93
N ALA A 313 -12.83 -7.77 10.41
CA ALA A 313 -14.23 -7.94 10.04
C ALA A 313 -14.47 -7.77 8.52
N ILE A 314 -13.71 -6.89 7.86
CA ILE A 314 -13.78 -6.71 6.41
C ILE A 314 -13.19 -7.90 5.69
N THR A 315 -12.06 -8.43 6.15
CA THR A 315 -11.46 -9.63 5.55
C THR A 315 -12.32 -10.88 5.77
N ASP A 316 -12.99 -10.99 6.91
CA ASP A 316 -13.93 -12.07 7.20
C ASP A 316 -15.15 -11.99 6.27
N HIS A 317 -15.68 -10.79 6.04
CA HIS A 317 -16.74 -10.56 5.07
C HIS A 317 -16.33 -10.98 3.65
N LEU A 318 -15.12 -10.62 3.20
CA LEU A 318 -14.62 -11.03 1.89
C LEU A 318 -14.40 -12.55 1.81
N ALA A 319 -14.06 -13.20 2.92
CA ALA A 319 -13.80 -14.64 3.00
C ALA A 319 -15.08 -15.51 3.01
N ASP A 320 -16.23 -14.94 3.37
CA ASP A 320 -17.47 -15.69 3.64
C ASP A 320 -17.93 -16.58 2.46
N GLY A 321 -17.91 -17.90 2.64
CA GLY A 321 -18.33 -18.86 1.60
C GLY A 321 -17.30 -19.15 0.51
N LEU A 322 -16.05 -18.69 0.63
CA LEU A 322 -14.95 -19.13 -0.23
C LEU A 322 -14.37 -20.49 0.22
N ASP A 323 -13.87 -21.32 -0.70
CA ASP A 323 -13.06 -22.51 -0.35
C ASP A 323 -11.65 -22.05 0.03
N ILE A 324 -11.43 -21.84 1.33
CA ILE A 324 -10.14 -21.43 1.90
C ILE A 324 -9.55 -22.58 2.70
N ARG A 325 -8.34 -22.99 2.32
CA ARG A 325 -7.54 -24.01 3.02
C ARG A 325 -6.45 -23.30 3.80
N LEU A 326 -6.61 -23.29 5.11
CA LEU A 326 -5.65 -22.76 6.06
C LEU A 326 -4.51 -23.75 6.31
N GLU A 327 -3.43 -23.28 6.91
CA GLU A 327 -2.23 -24.07 7.23
C GLU A 327 -1.62 -24.77 6.00
N TRP A 328 -1.82 -24.18 4.82
CA TRP A 328 -1.24 -24.63 3.54
C TRP A 328 -0.08 -23.71 3.16
N VAL A 329 1.10 -24.02 3.67
CA VAL A 329 2.33 -23.30 3.35
C VAL A 329 2.83 -23.73 1.97
N VAL A 330 2.50 -22.95 0.94
CA VAL A 330 3.01 -23.19 -0.41
C VAL A 330 4.52 -22.96 -0.45
N SER A 331 5.28 -23.97 -0.88
CA SER A 331 6.74 -23.96 -0.96
C SER A 331 7.25 -23.91 -2.40
N GLU A 332 6.48 -24.42 -3.36
CA GLU A 332 6.88 -24.50 -4.76
C GLU A 332 5.68 -24.47 -5.69
N ILE A 333 5.85 -23.82 -6.86
CA ILE A 333 4.86 -23.77 -7.94
C ILE A 333 5.55 -24.19 -9.23
N GLU A 334 5.09 -25.27 -9.83
CA GLU A 334 5.52 -25.73 -11.15
C GLU A 334 4.41 -25.49 -12.17
N TYR A 335 4.75 -24.99 -13.35
CA TYR A 335 3.78 -24.81 -14.43
C TYR A 335 4.35 -25.19 -15.80
N GLY A 336 3.49 -25.71 -16.67
CA GLY A 336 3.85 -26.10 -18.04
C GLY A 336 2.62 -26.50 -18.84
N ASN A 337 2.83 -27.27 -19.92
CA ASN A 337 1.74 -27.69 -20.82
C ASN A 337 0.65 -28.54 -20.14
N GLY A 338 0.95 -29.13 -18.97
CA GLY A 338 0.02 -29.96 -18.19
C GLY A 338 -0.82 -29.20 -17.15
N GLY A 339 -0.64 -27.88 -17.03
CA GLY A 339 -1.30 -27.05 -16.02
C GLY A 339 -0.33 -26.54 -14.95
N VAL A 340 -0.86 -26.26 -13.76
CA VAL A 340 -0.13 -25.73 -12.60
C VAL A 340 -0.20 -26.74 -11.46
N THR A 341 0.94 -27.05 -10.86
CA THR A 341 1.07 -27.88 -9.65
C THR A 341 1.64 -27.03 -8.52
N VAL A 342 1.05 -27.12 -7.34
CA VAL A 342 1.47 -26.39 -6.13
C VAL A 342 1.83 -27.39 -5.05
N TYR A 343 3.01 -27.21 -4.44
CA TYR A 343 3.51 -28.06 -3.36
C TYR A 343 3.44 -27.31 -2.04
N SER A 344 3.18 -28.04 -0.95
CA SER A 344 3.23 -27.53 0.41
C SER A 344 4.41 -28.10 1.21
N ALA A 345 4.91 -27.32 2.17
CA ALA A 345 6.03 -27.68 3.05
C ALA A 345 5.65 -28.63 4.19
#